data_AF-A0A4Y9PE64-F1
#
_entry.id   AF-A0A4Y9PE64-F1
#
_cell.length_a   1.000
_cell.length_b   1.000
_cell.length_c   1.000
_cell.angle_alpha   90.00
_cell.angle_beta   90.00
_cell.angle_gamma   90.00
#
_symmetry.space_group_name_H-M   'P 1'
#
loop_
_entity.id
_entity.type
_entity.pdbx_description
1 polymer ?
#
loop_
_entity_poly.entity_id
_entity_poly.type
_entity_poly.pdbx_seq_one_letter_code
_entity_poly.pdbx_strand_id
1 'polypeptide(L)'
;MFRSQQYRAKAAEYDELIKGSTDPDEILRLQEQQDRFASLADNEQGLADEYDNAVQVAEQGRSHGLALAAEEELILRCLGAAIIMQWNALPTTLQREIFDTAGSIGKLLETAALRGQIARFLHNHKDDAGRGKRPLADDTPAEARSCTLALSRWDDEGGAAGDGPPI
;
A
#
# COMPACT_ATOMS: atom_id res chain seq x y z
N MET A 1 31.73 0.83 -2.96
CA MET A 1 32.09 -0.46 -2.33
C MET A 1 33.11 -0.17 -1.28
N PHE A 2 32.80 -0.52 -0.03
CA PHE A 2 33.67 -0.29 1.11
C PHE A 2 34.96 -1.12 0.99
N ARG A 3 36.11 -0.55 1.34
CA ARG A 3 37.47 -1.08 1.21
C ARG A 3 38.13 -1.33 2.57
N SER A 4 37.34 -1.52 3.62
CA SER A 4 37.86 -1.74 4.98
C SER A 4 38.91 -2.85 5.03
N GLN A 5 38.68 -3.96 4.30
CA GLN A 5 39.63 -5.07 4.19
C GLN A 5 40.96 -4.68 3.52
N GLN A 6 40.94 -3.80 2.50
CA GLN A 6 42.16 -3.34 1.84
C GLN A 6 42.99 -2.45 2.76
N TYR A 7 42.35 -1.62 3.58
CA TYR A 7 43.03 -0.81 4.59
C TYR A 7 43.61 -1.67 5.72
N ARG A 8 42.90 -2.71 6.17
CA ARG A 8 43.47 -3.69 7.12
C ARG A 8 44.65 -4.45 6.54
N ALA A 9 44.58 -4.85 5.27
CA ALA A 9 45.70 -5.49 4.58
C ALA A 9 46.92 -4.56 4.52
N LYS A 10 46.73 -3.28 4.18
CA LYS A 10 47.81 -2.29 4.21
C LYS A 10 48.40 -2.07 5.60
N ALA A 11 47.57 -1.99 6.64
CA ALA A 11 48.07 -1.86 8.02
C ALA A 11 48.95 -3.07 8.41
N ALA A 12 48.59 -4.28 7.97
CA ALA A 12 49.42 -5.47 8.18
C ALA A 12 50.74 -5.43 7.37
N GLU A 13 50.75 -4.86 6.17
CA GLU A 13 52.00 -4.65 5.41
C GLU A 13 52.97 -3.72 6.14
N TYR A 14 52.47 -2.62 6.73
CA TYR A 14 53.31 -1.72 7.53
C TYR A 14 53.81 -2.39 8.83
N ASP A 15 53.02 -3.28 9.44
CA ASP A 15 53.45 -4.08 10.60
C ASP A 15 54.67 -4.97 10.26
N GLU A 16 54.67 -5.59 9.09
CA GLU A 16 55.79 -6.40 8.62
C GLU A 16 57.03 -5.54 8.29
N LEU A 17 56.85 -4.34 7.74
CA LEU A 17 57.96 -3.40 7.50
C LEU A 17 58.59 -2.91 8.81
N ILE A 18 57.78 -2.67 9.84
CA ILE A 18 58.27 -2.29 11.18
C ILE A 18 59.16 -3.39 11.76
N LYS A 19 58.78 -4.67 11.61
CA LYS A 19 59.58 -5.82 12.10
C LYS A 19 60.93 -5.94 11.39
N GLY A 20 61.04 -5.46 10.15
CA GLY A 20 62.25 -5.53 9.33
C GLY A 20 63.19 -4.32 9.46
N SER A 21 62.72 -3.18 9.97
CA SER A 21 63.54 -1.97 10.13
C SER A 21 64.29 -1.95 11.46
N THR A 22 65.50 -1.40 11.45
CA THR A 22 66.33 -1.17 12.65
C THR A 22 66.53 0.32 12.95
N ASP A 23 66.02 1.20 12.09
CA ASP A 23 66.12 2.65 12.23
C ASP A 23 64.93 3.20 13.06
N PRO A 24 65.18 3.81 14.24
CA PRO A 24 64.11 4.35 15.08
C PRO A 24 63.21 5.38 14.40
N ASP A 25 63.77 6.22 13.52
CA ASP A 25 63.03 7.31 12.86
C ASP A 25 62.10 6.74 11.76
N GLU A 26 62.54 5.68 11.09
CA GLU A 26 61.76 4.93 10.11
C GLU A 26 60.63 4.14 10.78
N ILE A 27 60.92 3.43 11.87
CA ILE A 27 59.92 2.69 12.66
C ILE A 27 58.76 3.60 13.08
N LEU A 28 59.07 4.80 13.59
CA LEU A 28 58.06 5.79 14.00
C LEU A 28 57.13 6.19 12.84
N ARG A 29 57.67 6.44 11.65
CA ARG A 29 56.87 6.79 10.46
C ARG A 29 56.02 5.63 9.98
N LEU A 30 56.55 4.41 10.01
CA LEU A 30 55.80 3.22 9.62
C LEU A 30 54.65 2.94 10.60
N GLN A 31 54.85 3.16 11.91
CA GLN A 31 53.78 3.09 12.91
C GLN A 31 52.69 4.13 12.65
N GLU A 32 53.04 5.38 12.36
CA GLU A 32 52.05 6.40 12.02
C GLU A 32 51.22 6.00 10.78
N GLN A 33 51.86 5.39 9.77
CA GLN A 33 51.15 4.88 8.61
C GLN A 33 50.24 3.70 8.94
N GLN A 34 50.70 2.76 9.75
CA GLN A 34 49.91 1.62 10.24
C GLN A 34 48.65 2.11 10.97
N ASP A 35 48.79 3.01 11.93
CA ASP A 35 47.69 3.56 12.74
C ASP A 35 46.67 4.31 11.86
N ARG A 36 47.16 5.05 10.86
CA ARG A 36 46.29 5.74 9.89
C ARG A 36 45.47 4.76 9.06
N PHE A 37 46.08 3.67 8.58
CA PHE A 37 45.37 2.66 7.80
C PHE A 37 44.41 1.84 8.65
N ALA A 38 44.75 1.54 9.90
CA ALA A 38 43.83 0.93 10.86
C ALA A 38 42.60 1.83 11.10
N SER A 39 42.83 3.11 11.37
CA SER A 39 41.76 4.10 11.55
C SER A 39 40.85 4.23 10.32
N LEU A 40 41.43 4.22 9.11
CA LEU A 40 40.67 4.25 7.86
C LEU A 40 39.79 2.99 7.70
N ALA A 41 40.31 1.82 8.06
CA ALA A 41 39.56 0.58 8.00
C ALA A 41 38.34 0.58 8.93
N ASP A 42 38.52 1.08 10.15
CA ASP A 42 37.47 1.09 11.16
C ASP A 42 36.40 2.15 10.86
N ASN A 43 36.81 3.32 10.38
CA ASN A 43 35.87 4.34 9.90
C ASN A 43 35.01 3.82 8.75
N GLU A 44 35.63 3.13 7.78
CA GLU A 44 34.92 2.62 6.62
C GLU A 44 34.04 1.41 6.98
N GLN A 45 34.45 0.59 7.95
CA GLN A 45 33.61 -0.46 8.51
C GLN A 45 32.38 0.14 9.21
N GLY A 46 32.55 1.19 10.02
CA GLY A 46 31.44 1.88 10.67
C GLY A 46 30.45 2.44 9.66
N LEU A 47 30.93 3.06 8.58
CA LEU A 47 30.07 3.53 7.47
C LEU A 47 29.31 2.38 6.77
N ALA A 48 29.95 1.22 6.61
CA ALA A 48 29.29 0.05 6.01
C ALA A 48 28.17 -0.48 6.91
N ASP A 49 28.44 -0.60 8.21
CA ASP A 49 27.48 -1.08 9.20
C ASP A 49 26.29 -0.11 9.33
N GLU A 50 26.54 1.20 9.32
CA GLU A 50 25.50 2.23 9.30
C GLU A 50 24.65 2.17 8.03
N TYR A 51 25.29 1.96 6.86
CA TYR A 51 24.58 1.82 5.60
C TYR A 51 23.67 0.59 5.61
N ASP A 52 24.18 -0.58 6.03
CA ASP A 52 23.41 -1.82 6.11
C ASP A 52 22.24 -1.67 7.10
N ASN A 53 22.47 -1.00 8.24
CA ASN A 53 21.41 -0.68 9.20
C ASN A 53 20.32 0.22 8.57
N ALA A 54 20.71 1.30 7.89
CA ALA A 54 19.77 2.22 7.26
C ALA A 54 18.92 1.53 6.18
N VAL A 55 19.53 0.64 5.39
CA VAL A 55 18.83 -0.19 4.41
C VAL A 55 17.82 -1.11 5.10
N GLN A 56 18.24 -1.83 6.15
CA GLN A 56 17.37 -2.74 6.88
C GLN A 56 16.17 -2.01 7.51
N VAL A 57 16.38 -0.83 8.10
CA VAL A 57 15.30 0.00 8.68
C VAL A 57 14.30 0.43 7.60
N ALA A 58 14.79 0.85 6.43
CA ALA A 58 13.93 1.23 5.31
C ALA A 58 13.09 0.04 4.78
N GLU A 59 13.70 -1.14 4.66
CA GLU A 59 13.01 -2.36 4.25
C GLU A 59 11.96 -2.83 5.28
N GLN A 60 12.27 -2.74 6.57
CA GLN A 60 11.34 -3.02 7.65
C GLN A 60 10.16 -2.05 7.64
N GLY A 61 10.41 -0.75 7.48
CA GLY A 61 9.34 0.24 7.36
C GLY A 61 8.43 -0.03 6.16
N ARG A 62 9.01 -0.42 5.01
CA ARG A 62 8.25 -0.77 3.80
C ARG A 62 7.41 -2.03 4.00
N SER A 63 8.00 -3.10 4.54
CA SER A 63 7.30 -4.35 4.77
C SER A 63 6.18 -4.21 5.82
N HIS A 64 6.41 -3.43 6.88
CA HIS A 64 5.39 -3.10 7.86
C HIS A 64 4.25 -2.30 7.23
N GLY A 65 4.54 -1.29 6.40
CA GLY A 65 3.52 -0.54 5.66
C GLY A 65 2.70 -1.41 4.71
N LEU A 66 3.33 -2.36 4.01
CA LEU A 66 2.62 -3.32 3.15
C LEU A 66 1.74 -4.29 3.95
N ALA A 67 2.22 -4.74 5.11
CA ALA A 67 1.43 -5.61 6.00
C ALA A 67 0.21 -4.88 6.57
N LEU A 68 0.38 -3.64 7.02
CA LEU A 68 -0.73 -2.78 7.46
C LEU A 68 -1.75 -2.56 6.34
N ALA A 69 -1.30 -2.27 5.13
CA ALA A 69 -2.20 -2.10 3.98
C ALA A 69 -3.01 -3.39 3.67
N ALA A 70 -2.40 -4.57 3.79
CA ALA A 70 -3.09 -5.84 3.60
C ALA A 70 -4.10 -6.14 4.71
N GLU A 71 -3.77 -5.79 5.96
CA GLU A 71 -4.69 -5.91 7.10
C GLU A 71 -5.88 -4.96 6.95
N GLU A 72 -5.64 -3.70 6.60
CA GLU A 72 -6.67 -2.70 6.32
C GLU A 72 -7.58 -3.14 5.17
N GLU A 73 -7.00 -3.68 4.09
CA GLU A 73 -7.77 -4.24 2.97
C GLU A 73 -8.68 -5.39 3.44
N LEU A 74 -8.17 -6.30 4.28
CA LEU A 74 -8.97 -7.39 4.84
C LEU A 74 -10.12 -6.88 5.70
N ILE A 75 -9.85 -5.90 6.58
CA ILE A 75 -10.87 -5.29 7.44
C ILE A 75 -11.95 -4.62 6.59
N LEU A 76 -11.56 -3.81 5.59
CA LEU A 76 -12.49 -3.14 4.69
C LEU A 76 -13.30 -4.14 3.86
N ARG A 77 -12.67 -5.23 3.41
CA ARG A 77 -13.36 -6.32 2.70
C ARG A 77 -14.41 -6.99 3.58
N CYS A 78 -14.08 -7.30 4.84
CA CYS A 78 -15.02 -7.90 5.80
C CYS A 78 -16.19 -6.96 6.11
N LEU A 79 -15.90 -5.69 6.39
CA LEU A 79 -16.92 -4.66 6.65
C LEU A 79 -17.82 -4.45 5.43
N GLY A 80 -17.23 -4.30 4.25
CA GLY A 80 -17.95 -4.16 2.99
C GLY A 80 -18.88 -5.33 2.73
N ALA A 81 -18.40 -6.57 2.89
CA ALA A 81 -19.23 -7.77 2.75
C ALA A 81 -20.41 -7.78 3.73
N ALA A 82 -20.20 -7.43 5.00
CA ALA A 82 -21.27 -7.37 5.99
C ALA A 82 -22.34 -6.32 5.64
N ILE A 83 -21.95 -5.18 5.07
CA ILE A 83 -22.87 -4.14 4.58
C ILE A 83 -23.65 -4.65 3.36
N ILE A 84 -22.97 -5.27 2.39
CA ILE A 84 -23.61 -5.83 1.18
C ILE A 84 -24.63 -6.91 1.54
N MET A 85 -24.32 -7.79 2.49
CA MET A 85 -25.23 -8.83 2.97
C MET A 85 -26.50 -8.26 3.62
N GLN A 86 -26.40 -7.08 4.24
CA GLN A 86 -27.50 -6.40 4.90
C GLN A 86 -28.12 -5.30 4.05
N TRP A 87 -27.69 -5.15 2.79
CA TRP A 87 -27.99 -3.99 1.96
C TRP A 87 -29.48 -3.65 1.88
N ASN A 88 -30.34 -4.66 1.73
CA ASN A 88 -31.80 -4.51 1.65
C ASN A 88 -32.48 -4.18 2.98
N ALA A 89 -31.83 -4.47 4.11
CA ALA A 89 -32.33 -4.14 5.45
C ALA A 89 -31.96 -2.71 5.86
N LEU A 90 -31.06 -2.05 5.12
CA LEU A 90 -30.69 -0.66 5.37
C LEU A 90 -31.77 0.30 4.89
N PRO A 91 -32.01 1.42 5.60
CA PRO A 91 -32.85 2.51 5.10
C PRO A 91 -32.37 3.02 3.74
N THR A 92 -33.30 3.38 2.87
CA THR A 92 -33.00 3.86 1.50
C THR A 92 -32.14 5.12 1.48
N THR A 93 -32.28 5.99 2.48
CA THR A 93 -31.41 7.17 2.67
C THR A 93 -29.95 6.76 2.84
N LEU A 94 -29.69 5.76 3.69
CA LEU A 94 -28.34 5.29 3.97
C LEU A 94 -27.74 4.53 2.77
N GLN A 95 -28.56 3.74 2.06
CA GLN A 95 -28.12 3.09 0.80
C GLN A 95 -27.65 4.13 -0.22
N ARG A 96 -28.37 5.25 -0.35
CA ARG A 96 -28.02 6.33 -1.27
C ARG A 96 -26.71 7.01 -0.86
N GLU A 97 -26.58 7.39 0.41
CA GLU A 97 -25.37 8.04 0.94
C GLU A 97 -24.11 7.16 0.78
N ILE A 98 -24.22 5.86 1.10
CA ILE A 98 -23.11 4.91 0.93
C ILE A 98 -22.75 4.77 -0.56
N PHE A 99 -23.74 4.68 -1.44
CA PHE A 99 -23.51 4.56 -2.88
C PHE A 99 -22.88 5.82 -3.48
N ASP A 100 -23.33 7.01 -3.07
CA ASP A 100 -22.78 8.28 -3.52
C ASP A 100 -21.34 8.49 -3.03
N THR A 101 -21.08 8.13 -1.77
CA THR A 101 -19.73 8.16 -1.20
C THR A 101 -18.82 7.16 -1.93
N ALA A 102 -19.25 5.92 -2.13
CA ALA A 102 -18.49 4.89 -2.85
C ALA A 102 -18.23 5.27 -4.32
N GLY A 103 -19.19 5.92 -4.99
CA GLY A 103 -19.02 6.41 -6.37
C GLY A 103 -18.13 7.65 -6.47
N SER A 104 -17.94 8.39 -5.38
CA SER A 104 -17.03 9.55 -5.29
C SER A 104 -15.58 9.14 -4.96
N ILE A 105 -15.40 7.94 -4.39
CA ILE A 105 -14.08 7.37 -4.08
C ILE A 105 -13.50 6.75 -5.37
N GLY A 106 -12.74 7.55 -6.12
CA GLY A 106 -12.09 7.13 -7.37
C GLY A 106 -11.51 8.32 -8.13
N LYS A 107 -10.64 8.08 -9.13
CA LYS A 107 -10.20 9.16 -10.03
C LYS A 107 -11.44 9.77 -10.71
N LEU A 108 -11.57 11.10 -10.66
CA LEU A 108 -12.72 11.90 -11.14
C LEU A 108 -13.28 11.52 -12.53
N LEU A 109 -12.46 10.91 -13.40
CA LEU A 109 -12.80 10.57 -14.78
C LEU A 109 -13.46 9.18 -14.94
N GLU A 110 -13.37 8.29 -13.95
CA GLU A 110 -13.95 6.93 -14.02
C GLU A 110 -15.21 6.76 -13.16
N THR A 111 -15.64 7.83 -12.48
CA THR A 111 -16.73 7.83 -11.50
C THR A 111 -18.04 7.29 -12.06
N ALA A 112 -18.42 7.64 -13.31
CA ALA A 112 -19.65 7.14 -13.93
C ALA A 112 -19.60 5.62 -14.24
N ALA A 113 -18.46 5.14 -14.76
CA ALA A 113 -18.27 3.73 -15.06
C ALA A 113 -18.19 2.89 -13.77
N LEU A 114 -17.47 3.39 -12.77
CA LEU A 114 -17.35 2.79 -11.44
C LEU A 114 -18.70 2.75 -10.71
N ARG A 115 -19.45 3.86 -10.70
CA ARG A 115 -20.80 3.94 -10.15
C ARG A 115 -21.74 2.93 -10.83
N GLY A 116 -21.63 2.77 -12.15
CA GLY A 116 -22.34 1.74 -12.89
C GLY A 116 -21.95 0.31 -12.50
N GLN A 117 -20.66 0.03 -12.25
CA GLN A 117 -20.20 -1.28 -11.76
C GLN A 117 -20.72 -1.57 -10.35
N ILE A 118 -20.64 -0.60 -9.44
CA ILE A 118 -21.16 -0.71 -8.08
C ILE A 118 -22.67 -0.97 -8.10
N ALA A 119 -23.43 -0.26 -8.94
CA ALA A 119 -24.87 -0.44 -9.06
C ALA A 119 -25.24 -1.87 -9.50
N ARG A 120 -24.55 -2.41 -10.51
CA ARG A 120 -24.76 -3.79 -10.97
C ARG A 120 -24.41 -4.80 -9.88
N PHE A 121 -23.30 -4.57 -9.18
CA PHE A 121 -22.84 -5.44 -8.11
C PHE A 121 -23.86 -5.51 -6.95
N LEU A 122 -24.34 -4.36 -6.49
CA LEU A 122 -25.36 -4.30 -5.43
C LEU A 122 -26.70 -4.91 -5.88
N HIS A 123 -27.06 -4.75 -7.16
CA HIS A 123 -28.26 -5.38 -7.72
C HIS A 123 -28.16 -6.91 -7.70
N ASN A 124 -27.02 -7.48 -8.09
CA ASN A 124 -26.83 -8.94 -8.08
C ASN A 124 -26.89 -9.53 -6.66
N HIS A 125 -26.43 -8.78 -5.66
CA HIS A 125 -26.50 -9.18 -4.25
C HIS A 125 -27.85 -8.89 -3.59
N LYS A 126 -28.75 -8.18 -4.26
CA LYS A 126 -30.13 -7.95 -3.81
C LYS A 126 -30.93 -9.25 -3.72
N ASP A 127 -30.67 -10.18 -4.64
CA ASP A 127 -31.48 -11.39 -4.83
C ASP A 127 -30.91 -12.61 -4.09
N ASP A 128 -29.66 -12.54 -3.61
CA ASP A 128 -29.02 -13.62 -2.84
C ASP A 128 -29.55 -13.75 -1.41
N ALA A 129 -30.09 -12.67 -0.82
CA ALA A 129 -30.83 -12.74 0.45
C ALA A 129 -32.09 -13.62 0.35
N GLY A 130 -32.61 -13.84 -0.87
CA GLY A 130 -33.73 -14.74 -1.16
C GLY A 130 -33.31 -16.13 -1.65
N ARG A 131 -32.04 -16.34 -2.02
CA ARG A 131 -31.54 -17.61 -2.60
C ARG A 131 -31.16 -18.66 -1.55
N GLY A 132 -31.41 -18.39 -0.27
CA GLY A 132 -31.30 -19.39 0.81
C GLY A 132 -32.36 -20.51 0.75
N LYS A 133 -33.33 -20.42 -0.16
CA LYS A 133 -34.31 -21.48 -0.43
C LYS A 133 -34.65 -21.51 -1.91
N ARG A 134 -33.92 -22.26 -2.74
CA ARG A 134 -34.53 -23.06 -3.83
C ARG A 134 -33.56 -24.08 -4.41
N PRO A 135 -34.03 -25.30 -4.72
CA PRO A 135 -33.21 -26.34 -5.32
C PRO A 135 -32.91 -26.00 -6.78
N LEU A 136 -31.76 -26.51 -7.22
CA LEU A 136 -31.28 -26.62 -8.59
C LEU A 136 -32.41 -26.92 -9.60
N ALA A 137 -32.71 -25.98 -10.51
CA ALA A 137 -33.27 -26.29 -11.84
C ALA A 137 -33.24 -25.08 -12.78
N ASP A 138 -32.58 -25.33 -13.91
CA ASP A 138 -32.74 -24.85 -15.28
C ASP A 138 -32.60 -23.39 -15.72
N ASP A 139 -31.81 -23.30 -16.80
CA ASP A 139 -31.39 -22.17 -17.62
C ASP A 139 -32.55 -21.43 -18.31
N THR A 140 -32.39 -20.12 -18.53
CA THR A 140 -32.54 -19.40 -19.83
C THR A 140 -32.32 -17.88 -19.61
N PRO A 141 -31.59 -17.13 -20.48
CA PRO A 141 -31.17 -15.76 -20.19
C PRO A 141 -32.17 -14.71 -20.70
N ALA A 142 -32.72 -13.91 -19.79
CA ALA A 142 -33.54 -12.72 -20.07
C ALA A 142 -32.77 -11.43 -19.70
N GLU A 143 -31.53 -11.28 -20.18
CA GLU A 143 -30.62 -10.20 -19.74
C GLU A 143 -30.71 -8.89 -20.54
N ALA A 144 -31.46 -8.81 -21.64
CA ALA A 144 -31.33 -7.65 -22.54
C ALA A 144 -32.29 -6.47 -22.26
N ARG A 145 -33.23 -6.57 -21.32
CA ARG A 145 -34.24 -5.50 -21.07
C ARG A 145 -34.15 -4.81 -19.71
N SER A 146 -33.36 -5.34 -18.77
CA SER A 146 -33.23 -4.78 -17.43
C SER A 146 -32.12 -3.73 -17.30
N CYS A 147 -31.15 -3.71 -18.21
CA CYS A 147 -30.02 -2.77 -18.16
C CYS A 147 -30.43 -1.30 -18.38
N THR A 148 -31.49 -1.03 -19.14
CA THR A 148 -31.93 0.35 -19.45
C THR A 148 -32.76 0.98 -18.33
N LEU A 149 -33.48 0.15 -17.55
CA LEU A 149 -34.36 0.61 -16.46
C LEU A 149 -33.59 0.95 -15.17
N ALA A 150 -32.39 0.40 -14.99
CA ALA A 150 -31.58 0.63 -13.80
C ALA A 150 -30.90 2.02 -13.77
N LEU A 151 -30.66 2.63 -14.94
CA LEU A 151 -30.11 3.98 -15.06
C LEU A 151 -31.15 5.06 -14.75
N SER A 152 -32.37 4.94 -15.28
CA SER A 152 -33.43 5.97 -15.13
C SER A 152 -33.85 6.22 -13.68
N ARG A 153 -33.75 5.23 -12.78
CA ARG A 153 -34.16 5.39 -11.38
C ARG A 153 -33.26 6.36 -10.57
N TRP A 154 -32.06 6.68 -11.06
CA TRP A 154 -31.09 7.49 -10.31
C TRP A 154 -30.87 8.90 -10.88
N ASP A 155 -31.37 9.20 -12.09
CA ASP A 155 -31.23 10.51 -12.73
C ASP A 155 -32.40 11.49 -12.44
N ASP A 156 -33.53 11.00 -11.91
CA ASP A 156 -34.79 11.78 -11.89
C ASP A 156 -35.06 12.65 -10.63
N GLU A 157 -34.13 12.81 -9.69
CA GLU A 157 -34.34 13.71 -8.54
C GLU A 157 -33.15 14.64 -8.28
N GLY A 158 -32.85 15.48 -9.26
CA GLY A 158 -32.11 16.73 -9.09
C GLY A 158 -33.08 17.92 -9.13
N GLY A 159 -33.42 18.49 -7.97
CA GLY A 159 -34.31 19.65 -7.87
C GLY A 159 -33.64 21.01 -8.15
N ALA A 160 -34.42 22.00 -8.60
CA ALA A 160 -34.38 23.42 -8.18
C ALA A 160 -35.33 24.33 -9.00
N ALA A 161 -36.40 24.83 -8.37
CA ALA A 161 -36.98 26.18 -8.50
C ALA A 161 -38.11 26.22 -7.45
N GLY A 162 -38.13 27.06 -6.43
CA GLY A 162 -37.83 28.49 -6.38
C GLY A 162 -39.06 29.13 -5.71
N ASP A 163 -38.83 29.78 -4.56
CA ASP A 163 -39.81 30.34 -3.61
C ASP A 163 -40.90 31.24 -4.20
N GLY A 164 -42.05 31.28 -3.52
CA GLY A 164 -43.05 32.35 -3.63
C GLY A 164 -44.32 32.10 -2.82
N PRO A 165 -44.59 32.82 -1.70
CA PRO A 165 -45.79 32.64 -0.88
C PRO A 165 -46.99 33.47 -1.40
N PRO A 166 -48.24 33.09 -1.11
CA PRO A 166 -49.42 33.81 -1.60
C PRO A 166 -49.80 34.98 -0.67
N ILE A 167 -50.25 36.08 -1.27
CA ILE A 167 -51.10 37.11 -0.65
C ILE A 167 -52.52 36.88 -1.17
#